data_AF-A0A9D3ZVS0-F1
#
_entry.id   AF-A0A9D3ZVS0-F1
#
_cell.length_a   1.000
_cell.length_b   1.000
_cell.length_c   1.000
_cell.angle_alpha   90.00
_cell.angle_beta   90.00
_cell.angle_gamma   90.00
#
_symmetry.space_group_name_H-M   'P 1'
#
loop_
_entity.id
_entity.type
_entity.pdbx_description
1 polymer ?
#
loop_
_entity_poly.entity_id
_entity_poly.type
_entity_poly.pdbx_seq_one_letter_code
_entity_poly.pdbx_strand_id
1 'polypeptide(L)'
;MLDRAFSARRTQPHSLFDVPTSSAVSDVSPDAESADLLADESKTKKPHLYVLASNYMSRLGLVKSPCLCLSLCLLLSVFMLFSLMLNSRSFVCLSSYDPISRASFFGLDGLNSDFGSLGVPWCRSKQGKTVEWTSKDLVKGLEEFVPIYETRPIKNNMHGMGFDHSFGLWFIAQWLKPDIMIESGAFKGHSTWVMRQAMPDTPIISLTPRHPEKYLKKGPAYVDENCTYFAGKDFVDFGSVDWERVLKKHGISDFSKVLVFFDDHQNELKRLKQALKAGFNHLIFEDNYDTGTGDHYSLRQICDQFYIRGGGHSCFKDSDEARIRSKRKKFWEKAVDIDELCGPHEAWWGVRGEMRDNFNHNNTLISYGEHFQNSRFVESILDVYWELPPAAGPSLTHQTRYDPARAPTPIVEDGRYRMFKRLGLDRLDRSVFNGYTQMVYLQISKPET
;
A
#
# COMPACT_ATOMS: atom_id res chain seq x y z
N MET A 1 -58.93 20.64 25.06
CA MET A 1 -59.86 19.50 25.28
C MET A 1 -59.44 18.34 24.40
N LEU A 2 -59.83 17.11 24.76
CA LEU A 2 -59.98 15.86 24.00
C LEU A 2 -59.74 15.89 22.46
N ASP A 3 -59.21 14.86 21.79
CA ASP A 3 -58.39 13.68 22.19
C ASP A 3 -57.82 13.01 20.90
N ARG A 4 -57.15 11.85 21.03
CA ARG A 4 -56.64 10.96 19.97
C ARG A 4 -57.73 10.32 19.10
N ALA A 5 -57.38 9.94 17.86
CA ALA A 5 -57.45 8.52 17.40
C ALA A 5 -56.86 8.30 15.99
N PHE A 6 -56.44 7.05 15.71
CA PHE A 6 -56.13 6.50 14.38
C PHE A 6 -57.37 5.82 13.76
N SER A 7 -57.40 5.53 12.44
CA SER A 7 -57.27 4.13 11.92
C SER A 7 -57.55 3.93 10.41
N ALA A 8 -56.60 3.27 9.75
CA ALA A 8 -56.67 2.19 8.73
C ALA A 8 -57.72 2.08 7.58
N ARG A 9 -57.17 1.62 6.43
CA ARG A 9 -57.73 0.73 5.37
C ARG A 9 -58.77 1.27 4.36
N ARG A 10 -58.56 0.88 3.10
CA ARG A 10 -59.58 0.68 2.05
C ARG A 10 -59.15 -0.46 1.12
N THR A 11 -60.09 -1.15 0.48
CA THR A 11 -59.87 -2.40 -0.28
C THR A 11 -60.63 -2.42 -1.62
N GLN A 12 -59.92 -2.77 -2.72
CA GLN A 12 -60.46 -3.52 -3.89
C GLN A 12 -61.68 -2.84 -4.62
N PRO A 13 -62.39 -3.43 -5.62
CA PRO A 13 -62.25 -4.76 -6.26
C PRO A 13 -62.40 -4.86 -7.81
N HIS A 14 -62.23 -6.09 -8.34
CA HIS A 14 -62.77 -6.68 -9.59
C HIS A 14 -62.26 -6.14 -10.96
N SER A 15 -62.31 -6.88 -12.08
CA SER A 15 -62.91 -8.20 -12.48
C SER A 15 -62.00 -8.88 -13.55
N LEU A 16 -62.08 -10.15 -13.99
CA LEU A 16 -62.82 -11.40 -13.65
C LEU A 16 -61.83 -12.59 -14.01
N PHE A 17 -62.08 -13.81 -14.53
CA PHE A 17 -63.23 -14.63 -15.01
C PHE A 17 -62.89 -16.14 -14.80
N ASP A 18 -63.87 -17.03 -14.99
CA ASP A 18 -63.90 -18.47 -14.66
C ASP A 18 -63.19 -19.44 -15.65
N VAL A 19 -62.63 -20.64 -15.30
CA VAL A 19 -63.05 -21.80 -14.43
C VAL A 19 -64.03 -22.76 -15.16
N PRO A 20 -64.12 -24.09 -14.88
CA PRO A 20 -63.52 -24.98 -13.83
C PRO A 20 -62.46 -25.97 -14.41
N THR A 21 -62.17 -27.22 -13.99
CA THR A 21 -62.68 -28.31 -13.08
C THR A 21 -61.54 -29.37 -12.94
N SER A 22 -61.41 -30.32 -11.99
CA SER A 22 -61.93 -30.57 -10.61
C SER A 22 -61.32 -31.89 -10.03
N SER A 23 -61.33 -32.07 -8.70
CA SER A 23 -61.35 -33.35 -7.90
C SER A 23 -60.25 -34.43 -8.09
N ALA A 24 -59.71 -35.12 -7.06
CA ALA A 24 -59.81 -35.00 -5.59
C ALA A 24 -58.77 -35.91 -4.85
N VAL A 25 -58.41 -35.56 -3.58
CA VAL A 25 -58.42 -36.38 -2.32
C VAL A 25 -58.13 -37.92 -2.44
N SER A 26 -57.31 -38.65 -1.65
CA SER A 26 -56.52 -38.50 -0.37
C SER A 26 -55.56 -39.71 -0.19
N ASP A 27 -54.77 -39.93 0.89
CA ASP A 27 -53.89 -39.13 1.80
C ASP A 27 -53.36 -40.06 2.94
N VAL A 28 -52.40 -39.61 3.78
CA VAL A 28 -51.94 -40.18 5.09
C VAL A 28 -51.11 -41.50 5.10
N SER A 29 -50.23 -41.63 6.12
CA SER A 29 -49.28 -42.74 6.45
C SER A 29 -49.54 -43.23 7.91
N PRO A 30 -48.71 -44.06 8.64
CA PRO A 30 -47.43 -44.74 8.35
C PRO A 30 -47.31 -46.20 8.93
N ASP A 31 -46.07 -46.65 9.19
CA ASP A 31 -45.59 -47.60 10.23
C ASP A 31 -45.40 -49.14 10.05
N ALA A 32 -44.16 -49.55 10.38
CA ALA A 32 -43.67 -50.67 11.22
C ALA A 32 -43.75 -52.18 10.82
N GLU A 33 -42.56 -52.82 10.92
CA GLU A 33 -42.22 -54.25 11.23
C GLU A 33 -42.85 -55.40 10.38
N SER A 34 -42.22 -56.57 10.15
CA SER A 34 -41.21 -57.33 10.91
C SER A 34 -40.49 -58.39 10.02
N ALA A 35 -39.30 -58.84 10.46
CA ALA A 35 -38.69 -60.19 10.28
C ALA A 35 -38.55 -60.84 8.87
N ASP A 36 -37.71 -61.86 8.65
CA ASP A 36 -36.34 -62.22 9.12
C ASP A 36 -35.87 -63.38 8.23
N LEU A 37 -34.63 -63.40 7.73
CA LEU A 37 -33.94 -64.61 7.21
C LEU A 37 -32.46 -64.35 6.84
N LEU A 38 -31.61 -65.10 7.56
CA LEU A 38 -30.24 -65.58 7.32
C LEU A 38 -29.71 -65.62 5.86
N ALA A 39 -28.40 -65.63 5.57
CA ALA A 39 -27.15 -65.18 6.25
C ALA A 39 -25.95 -65.53 5.33
N ASP A 40 -24.90 -64.70 5.22
CA ASP A 40 -23.53 -65.17 4.90
C ASP A 40 -22.43 -64.13 5.26
N GLU A 41 -21.16 -64.55 5.21
CA GLU A 41 -19.99 -63.84 5.77
C GLU A 41 -19.22 -62.95 4.78
N SER A 42 -18.66 -61.85 5.29
CA SER A 42 -17.20 -61.61 5.37
C SER A 42 -16.86 -60.14 5.66
N LYS A 43 -16.02 -59.89 6.69
CA LYS A 43 -15.54 -58.53 7.05
C LYS A 43 -14.01 -58.47 7.12
N THR A 44 -13.37 -58.16 6.00
CA THR A 44 -11.92 -57.99 5.90
C THR A 44 -11.45 -56.65 6.48
N LYS A 45 -11.18 -56.63 7.80
CA LYS A 45 -10.49 -55.49 8.45
C LYS A 45 -9.04 -55.38 7.95
N LYS A 46 -8.61 -54.18 7.54
CA LYS A 46 -7.21 -53.88 7.22
C LYS A 46 -6.35 -53.95 8.50
N PRO A 47 -5.15 -54.54 8.49
CA PRO A 47 -4.27 -54.61 9.67
C PRO A 47 -3.64 -53.23 9.99
N HIS A 48 -3.41 -52.95 11.27
CA HIS A 48 -2.74 -51.73 11.72
C HIS A 48 -1.23 -51.75 11.42
N LEU A 49 -0.72 -50.64 10.86
CA LEU A 49 0.69 -50.42 10.50
C LEU A 49 1.71 -50.74 11.60
N TYR A 50 1.34 -50.56 12.88
CA TYR A 50 2.15 -50.89 14.05
C TYR A 50 2.66 -52.35 14.06
N VAL A 51 1.82 -53.31 13.64
CA VAL A 51 2.18 -54.75 13.63
C VAL A 51 3.14 -55.10 12.48
N LEU A 52 3.13 -54.32 11.39
CA LEU A 52 4.12 -54.43 10.32
C LEU A 52 5.48 -53.89 10.76
N ALA A 53 5.50 -52.78 11.51
CA ALA A 53 6.73 -52.17 12.01
C ALA A 53 7.48 -53.07 13.01
N SER A 54 6.79 -53.70 13.96
CA SER A 54 7.45 -54.59 14.95
C SER A 54 8.11 -55.80 14.30
N ASN A 55 7.47 -56.40 13.29
CA ASN A 55 8.00 -57.56 12.57
C ASN A 55 9.19 -57.23 11.67
N TYR A 56 9.31 -55.98 11.20
CA TYR A 56 10.50 -55.50 10.48
C TYR A 56 11.68 -55.27 11.42
N MET A 57 11.43 -54.67 12.59
CA MET A 57 12.43 -54.44 13.64
C MET A 57 13.06 -55.76 14.15
N SER A 58 12.31 -56.86 14.17
CA SER A 58 12.84 -58.19 14.52
C SER A 58 13.67 -58.89 13.42
N ARG A 59 13.64 -58.39 12.17
CA ARG A 59 14.39 -58.97 11.04
C ARG A 59 15.73 -58.29 10.76
N LEU A 60 15.93 -57.04 11.17
CA LEU A 60 17.26 -56.44 11.23
C LEU A 60 17.90 -56.79 12.58
N GLY A 61 19.06 -57.44 12.57
CA GLY A 61 19.73 -58.01 13.76
C GLY A 61 20.32 -57.01 14.78
N LEU A 62 19.76 -55.80 14.90
CA LEU A 62 20.26 -54.71 15.74
C LEU A 62 20.34 -55.05 17.24
N VAL A 63 19.49 -55.96 17.73
CA VAL A 63 19.35 -56.30 19.16
C VAL A 63 20.57 -57.06 19.72
N LYS A 64 21.47 -57.61 18.88
CA LYS A 64 22.61 -58.43 19.34
C LYS A 64 23.91 -57.67 19.61
N SER A 65 23.95 -56.34 19.49
CA SER A 65 25.12 -55.54 19.89
C SER A 65 24.70 -54.22 20.53
N PRO A 66 24.86 -54.06 21.86
CA PRO A 66 24.58 -52.80 22.55
C PRO A 66 25.34 -51.61 21.96
N CYS A 67 26.57 -51.81 21.49
CA CYS A 67 27.36 -50.77 20.81
C CYS A 67 26.71 -50.27 19.51
N LEU A 68 25.99 -51.12 18.76
CA LEU A 68 25.32 -50.70 17.52
C LEU A 68 24.04 -49.90 17.80
N CYS A 69 23.24 -50.30 18.80
CA CYS A 69 22.12 -49.47 19.25
C CYS A 69 22.61 -48.15 19.85
N LEU A 70 23.67 -48.16 20.67
CA LEU A 70 24.26 -46.96 21.23
C LEU A 70 24.84 -46.04 20.15
N SER A 71 25.55 -46.56 19.14
CA SER A 71 26.08 -45.73 18.05
C SER A 71 24.98 -45.18 17.14
N LEU A 72 23.90 -45.92 16.89
CA LEU A 72 22.73 -45.42 16.14
C LEU A 72 21.98 -44.35 16.93
N CYS A 73 21.80 -44.53 18.24
CA CYS A 73 21.24 -43.49 19.13
C CYS A 73 22.16 -42.27 19.24
N LEU A 74 23.48 -42.45 19.25
CA LEU A 74 24.45 -41.35 19.18
C LEU A 74 24.34 -40.60 17.85
N LEU A 75 24.32 -41.30 16.72
CA LEU A 75 24.11 -40.70 15.39
C LEU A 75 22.77 -39.97 15.28
N LEU A 76 21.68 -40.52 15.82
CA LEU A 76 20.39 -39.84 15.90
C LEU A 76 20.44 -38.62 16.81
N SER A 77 21.11 -38.70 17.96
CA SER A 77 21.28 -37.55 18.87
C SER A 77 22.14 -36.44 18.24
N VAL A 78 23.20 -36.79 17.50
CA VAL A 78 24.03 -35.86 16.74
C VAL A 78 23.27 -35.28 15.55
N PHE A 79 22.44 -36.07 14.84
CA PHE A 79 21.59 -35.57 13.76
C PHE A 79 20.49 -34.64 14.28
N MET A 80 19.90 -34.94 15.44
CA MET A 80 18.94 -34.07 16.12
C MET A 80 19.61 -32.81 16.67
N LEU A 81 20.82 -32.90 17.22
CA LEU A 81 21.62 -31.74 17.65
C LEU A 81 22.08 -30.89 16.46
N PHE A 82 22.42 -31.49 15.32
CA PHE A 82 22.80 -30.80 14.10
C PHE A 82 21.57 -30.14 13.44
N SER A 83 20.43 -30.83 13.39
CA SER A 83 19.14 -30.27 12.99
C SER A 83 18.70 -29.14 13.93
N LEU A 84 18.94 -29.28 15.23
CA LEU A 84 18.74 -28.19 16.21
C LEU A 84 19.73 -27.04 15.98
N MET A 85 21.00 -27.27 15.66
CA MET A 85 21.95 -26.19 15.32
C MET A 85 21.63 -25.50 13.99
N LEU A 86 21.01 -26.21 13.04
CA LEU A 86 20.50 -25.64 11.79
C LEU A 86 19.20 -24.85 12.00
N ASN A 87 18.28 -25.33 12.85
CA ASN A 87 16.98 -24.68 13.13
C ASN A 87 17.01 -23.66 14.28
N SER A 88 18.01 -23.71 15.18
CA SER A 88 18.25 -22.70 16.22
C SER A 88 19.00 -21.48 15.69
N ARG A 89 19.55 -21.57 14.47
CA ARG A 89 19.69 -20.40 13.60
C ARG A 89 18.29 -19.95 13.22
N SER A 90 17.72 -19.15 14.12
CA SER A 90 16.38 -18.59 14.04
C SER A 90 16.16 -17.87 12.72
N PHE A 91 14.89 -17.68 12.34
CA PHE A 91 14.44 -16.87 11.21
C PHE A 91 14.97 -15.42 11.30
N VAL A 92 16.19 -15.20 10.81
CA VAL A 92 16.84 -13.89 10.68
C VAL A 92 17.69 -13.92 9.41
N CYS A 93 17.12 -13.48 8.29
CA CYS A 93 17.89 -13.20 7.09
C CYS A 93 18.75 -11.95 7.32
N LEU A 94 19.97 -12.14 7.84
CA LEU A 94 21.00 -11.10 7.84
C LEU A 94 21.47 -10.86 6.39
N SER A 95 20.81 -9.95 5.70
CA SER A 95 21.25 -9.49 4.37
C SER A 95 22.20 -8.29 4.52
N SER A 96 23.50 -8.56 4.46
CA SER A 96 24.45 -7.53 4.02
C SER A 96 24.25 -7.33 2.52
N TYR A 97 23.95 -6.11 2.09
CA TYR A 97 23.68 -5.79 0.69
C TYR A 97 24.93 -5.95 -0.19
N ASP A 98 24.81 -6.78 -1.24
CA ASP A 98 25.68 -6.79 -2.42
C ASP A 98 24.84 -7.25 -3.63
N PRO A 99 24.69 -6.47 -4.72
CA PRO A 99 23.66 -6.70 -5.76
C PRO A 99 23.75 -8.04 -6.54
N ILE A 100 24.83 -8.80 -6.40
CA ILE A 100 25.15 -9.96 -7.25
C ILE A 100 24.76 -11.31 -6.60
N SER A 101 24.56 -11.34 -5.27
CA SER A 101 24.50 -12.59 -4.49
C SER A 101 23.14 -13.33 -4.47
N ARG A 102 22.27 -13.15 -5.49
CA ARG A 102 20.95 -13.82 -5.59
C ARG A 102 21.07 -15.26 -6.13
N ALA A 103 21.93 -16.09 -5.52
CA ALA A 103 22.16 -17.49 -5.89
C ALA A 103 22.44 -18.39 -4.66
N SER A 104 22.10 -19.68 -4.79
CA SER A 104 22.36 -20.76 -3.81
C SER A 104 21.67 -20.67 -2.43
N PHE A 105 20.48 -21.28 -2.33
CA PHE A 105 20.24 -22.23 -1.22
C PHE A 105 19.23 -23.35 -1.56
N PHE A 106 18.35 -23.16 -2.55
CA PHE A 106 17.55 -24.25 -3.13
C PHE A 106 17.70 -24.24 -4.66
N GLY A 107 18.14 -25.36 -5.22
CA GLY A 107 18.47 -25.51 -6.64
C GLY A 107 17.24 -25.66 -7.53
N LEU A 108 16.60 -24.54 -7.85
CA LEU A 108 15.62 -24.42 -8.92
C LEU A 108 15.91 -23.12 -9.70
N ASP A 109 16.63 -23.25 -10.82
CA ASP A 109 16.87 -22.16 -11.77
C ASP A 109 15.60 -21.85 -12.58
N GLY A 110 14.60 -21.29 -11.89
CA GLY A 110 13.55 -20.50 -12.51
C GLY A 110 14.01 -19.04 -12.57
N LEU A 111 13.89 -18.41 -13.75
CA LEU A 111 14.05 -16.97 -13.91
C LEU A 111 12.99 -16.26 -13.05
N ASN A 112 13.37 -15.88 -11.83
CA ASN A 112 12.53 -15.07 -10.92
C ASN A 112 12.39 -13.67 -11.50
N SER A 113 11.45 -13.54 -12.44
CA SER A 113 11.09 -12.29 -13.07
C SER A 113 10.45 -11.39 -12.00
N ASP A 114 11.15 -10.32 -11.62
CA ASP A 114 10.55 -9.21 -10.86
C ASP A 114 9.65 -8.38 -11.81
N PHE A 115 8.72 -9.04 -12.52
CA PHE A 115 7.74 -8.48 -13.46
C PHE A 115 6.37 -8.48 -12.80
N GLY A 116 5.77 -7.30 -12.68
CA GLY A 116 4.41 -7.01 -12.19
C GLY A 116 4.07 -7.37 -10.73
N SER A 117 4.49 -8.53 -10.26
CA SER A 117 4.06 -9.16 -9.01
C SER A 117 5.03 -8.97 -7.84
N LEU A 118 6.27 -8.57 -8.13
CA LEU A 118 7.36 -8.37 -7.19
C LEU A 118 8.24 -7.20 -7.65
N GLY A 119 8.69 -6.36 -6.73
CA GLY A 119 9.48 -5.17 -7.03
C GLY A 119 8.63 -3.92 -7.19
N VAL A 120 9.30 -2.78 -7.25
CA VAL A 120 8.70 -1.44 -7.24
C VAL A 120 8.85 -0.79 -8.63
N PRO A 121 7.75 -0.45 -9.33
CA PRO A 121 7.81 0.37 -10.53
C PRO A 121 8.25 1.79 -10.15
N TRP A 122 9.05 2.44 -11.00
CA TRP A 122 9.62 3.75 -10.73
C TRP A 122 9.84 4.52 -12.03
N CYS A 123 9.74 5.84 -11.99
CA CYS A 123 10.01 6.67 -13.18
C CYS A 123 11.51 6.88 -13.40
N ARG A 124 12.00 6.58 -14.61
CA ARG A 124 13.40 6.80 -14.95
C ARG A 124 13.71 8.30 -15.07
N SER A 125 14.60 8.79 -14.21
CA SER A 125 15.26 10.10 -14.34
C SER A 125 16.15 10.15 -15.59
N LYS A 126 16.10 11.26 -16.35
CA LYS A 126 16.88 11.52 -17.58
C LYS A 126 18.35 11.09 -17.48
N GLN A 127 19.03 11.55 -16.42
CA GLN A 127 20.48 11.43 -16.24
C GLN A 127 20.87 10.40 -15.16
N GLY A 128 19.92 9.61 -14.65
CA GLY A 128 20.16 8.64 -13.57
C GLY A 128 20.46 9.26 -12.19
N LYS A 129 20.24 10.57 -12.00
CA LYS A 129 20.49 11.25 -10.72
C LYS A 129 19.50 10.79 -9.66
N THR A 130 20.00 10.60 -8.43
CA THR A 130 19.22 10.27 -7.24
C THR A 130 19.36 11.37 -6.17
N VAL A 131 18.71 11.18 -5.03
CA VAL A 131 18.80 12.09 -3.87
C VAL A 131 20.16 12.04 -3.20
N GLU A 132 20.54 13.12 -2.53
CA GLU A 132 21.85 13.27 -1.87
C GLU A 132 21.84 12.72 -0.43
N TRP A 133 20.66 12.49 0.15
CA TRP A 133 20.52 11.95 1.50
C TRP A 133 20.61 10.42 1.55
N THR A 134 21.18 9.89 2.63
CA THR A 134 21.38 8.45 2.84
C THR A 134 20.42 7.88 3.89
N SER A 135 20.37 6.56 4.02
CA SER A 135 19.64 5.89 5.11
C SER A 135 20.11 6.31 6.51
N LYS A 136 21.34 6.82 6.67
CA LYS A 136 21.82 7.36 7.97
C LYS A 136 21.15 8.70 8.29
N ASP A 137 20.94 9.54 7.29
CA ASP A 137 20.31 10.84 7.42
C ASP A 137 18.82 10.69 7.71
N LEU A 138 18.16 9.73 7.04
CA LEU A 138 16.78 9.35 7.36
C LEU A 138 16.64 8.84 8.81
N VAL A 139 17.59 8.05 9.30
CA VAL A 139 17.61 7.58 10.70
C VAL A 139 17.79 8.73 11.68
N LYS A 140 18.69 9.68 11.41
CA LYS A 140 18.85 10.91 12.21
C LYS A 140 17.59 11.77 12.18
N GLY A 141 16.95 11.88 11.01
CA GLY A 141 15.66 12.55 10.85
C GLY A 141 14.57 11.94 11.71
N LEU A 142 14.50 10.61 11.84
CA LEU A 142 13.56 9.95 12.75
C LEU A 142 13.88 10.24 14.23
N GLU A 143 15.16 10.33 14.63
CA GLU A 143 15.54 10.70 16.00
C GLU A 143 15.10 12.13 16.38
N GLU A 144 15.05 13.04 15.40
CA GLU A 144 14.55 14.41 15.58
C GLU A 144 13.02 14.51 15.45
N PHE A 145 12.40 13.79 14.50
CA PHE A 145 10.99 13.97 14.16
C PHE A 145 10.00 13.22 15.06
N VAL A 146 10.36 12.06 15.63
CA VAL A 146 9.44 11.31 16.51
C VAL A 146 8.89 12.16 17.66
N PRO A 147 9.71 12.87 18.48
CA PRO A 147 9.18 13.72 19.55
C PRO A 147 8.37 14.92 19.02
N ILE A 148 8.69 15.45 17.83
CA ILE A 148 7.88 16.49 17.16
C ILE A 148 6.48 15.93 16.85
N TYR A 149 6.39 14.75 16.24
CA TYR A 149 5.11 14.12 15.88
C TYR A 149 4.25 13.74 17.10
N GLU A 150 4.85 13.47 18.26
CA GLU A 150 4.12 13.30 19.53
C GLU A 150 3.36 14.58 19.93
N THR A 151 3.89 15.78 19.63
CA THR A 151 3.24 17.07 19.96
C THR A 151 2.00 17.38 19.11
N ARG A 152 1.89 16.83 17.88
CA ARG A 152 0.90 17.21 16.83
C ARG A 152 -0.51 17.57 17.35
N PRO A 153 -1.17 18.62 16.84
CA PRO A 153 -2.51 19.01 17.30
C PRO A 153 -3.59 17.97 16.93
N ILE A 154 -3.43 17.29 15.80
CA ILE A 154 -4.41 16.34 15.26
C ILE A 154 -3.95 14.91 15.59
N LYS A 155 -4.31 14.42 16.78
CA LYS A 155 -3.88 13.07 17.23
C LYS A 155 -4.44 11.96 16.34
N ASN A 156 -5.70 12.08 15.90
CA ASN A 156 -6.35 11.19 14.94
C ASN A 156 -6.56 11.91 13.60
N ASN A 157 -5.66 11.68 12.64
CA ASN A 157 -5.74 12.25 11.30
C ASN A 157 -6.42 11.33 10.26
N MET A 158 -7.42 10.53 10.66
CA MET A 158 -8.18 9.69 9.71
C MET A 158 -8.65 10.50 8.48
N HIS A 159 -8.42 9.93 7.28
CA HIS A 159 -8.56 10.56 5.95
C HIS A 159 -7.53 11.64 5.60
N GLY A 160 -6.34 11.64 6.20
CA GLY A 160 -5.17 12.38 5.75
C GLY A 160 -3.87 11.68 6.18
N MET A 161 -2.72 12.27 5.86
CA MET A 161 -1.40 11.66 6.05
C MET A 161 -1.14 11.06 7.45
N GLY A 162 -0.50 9.89 7.46
CA GLY A 162 -0.01 9.17 8.65
C GLY A 162 1.38 9.63 9.12
N PHE A 163 2.01 8.86 10.01
CA PHE A 163 3.35 9.16 10.52
C PHE A 163 4.40 9.18 9.41
N ASP A 164 4.47 8.13 8.60
CA ASP A 164 5.49 7.93 7.59
C ASP A 164 5.53 9.12 6.61
N HIS A 165 4.37 9.47 6.04
CA HIS A 165 4.23 10.59 5.11
C HIS A 165 4.47 11.96 5.78
N SER A 166 4.08 12.13 7.06
CA SER A 166 4.44 13.33 7.84
C SER A 166 5.96 13.46 8.03
N PHE A 167 6.66 12.34 8.27
CA PHE A 167 8.12 12.32 8.39
C PHE A 167 8.79 12.69 7.06
N GLY A 168 8.32 12.14 5.94
CA GLY A 168 8.85 12.46 4.61
C GLY A 168 8.76 13.95 4.28
N LEU A 169 7.57 14.54 4.41
CA LEU A 169 7.34 15.97 4.16
C LEU A 169 8.24 16.84 5.07
N TRP A 170 8.34 16.52 6.36
CA TRP A 170 9.23 17.23 7.29
C TRP A 170 10.71 17.12 6.89
N PHE A 171 11.17 15.91 6.58
CA PHE A 171 12.57 15.62 6.26
C PHE A 171 13.01 16.30 4.96
N ILE A 172 12.19 16.23 3.91
CA ILE A 172 12.50 16.84 2.61
C ILE A 172 12.52 18.37 2.74
N ALA A 173 11.58 18.98 3.48
CA ALA A 173 11.60 20.42 3.74
C ALA A 173 12.84 20.86 4.53
N GLN A 174 13.22 20.12 5.58
CA GLN A 174 14.45 20.35 6.35
C GLN A 174 15.75 20.15 5.57
N TRP A 175 15.75 19.26 4.57
CA TRP A 175 16.91 19.05 3.68
C TRP A 175 17.04 20.18 2.66
N LEU A 176 15.95 20.49 1.94
CA LEU A 176 15.95 21.49 0.86
C LEU A 176 16.01 22.94 1.35
N LYS A 177 15.46 23.22 2.53
CA LYS A 177 15.38 24.55 3.16
C LYS A 177 14.81 25.62 2.20
N PRO A 178 13.59 25.42 1.68
CA PRO A 178 13.00 26.29 0.68
C PRO A 178 12.75 27.72 1.21
N ASP A 179 12.91 28.71 0.33
CA ASP A 179 12.60 30.11 0.64
C ASP A 179 11.07 30.33 0.80
N ILE A 180 10.23 29.43 0.25
CA ILE A 180 8.77 29.37 0.44
C ILE A 180 8.23 27.96 0.17
N MET A 181 7.16 27.57 0.87
CA MET A 181 6.44 26.30 0.65
C MET A 181 5.03 26.54 0.10
N ILE A 182 4.60 25.72 -0.85
CA ILE A 182 3.26 25.70 -1.43
C ILE A 182 2.62 24.35 -1.12
N GLU A 183 1.39 24.35 -0.63
CA GLU A 183 0.55 23.19 -0.39
C GLU A 183 -0.71 23.29 -1.25
N SER A 184 -1.11 22.19 -1.87
CA SER A 184 -2.42 22.03 -2.50
C SER A 184 -3.07 20.80 -1.87
N GLY A 185 -4.10 21.00 -1.03
CA GLY A 185 -4.78 19.90 -0.32
C GLY A 185 -4.75 19.93 1.22
N ALA A 186 -4.84 21.10 1.87
CA ALA A 186 -4.64 21.22 3.33
C ALA A 186 -5.49 20.31 4.25
N PHE A 187 -6.66 19.85 3.82
CA PHE A 187 -7.68 19.14 4.63
C PHE A 187 -7.90 19.78 6.03
N LYS A 188 -7.40 19.15 7.10
CA LYS A 188 -7.50 19.62 8.51
C LYS A 188 -6.34 20.53 8.94
N GLY A 189 -5.37 20.82 8.07
CA GLY A 189 -4.15 21.57 8.34
C GLY A 189 -3.00 20.75 8.94
N HIS A 190 -3.06 19.41 8.93
CA HIS A 190 -1.99 18.58 9.51
C HIS A 190 -0.68 18.67 8.71
N SER A 191 -0.75 18.61 7.39
CA SER A 191 0.38 18.86 6.48
C SER A 191 0.96 20.26 6.65
N THR A 192 0.10 21.28 6.78
CA THR A 192 0.51 22.67 7.07
C THR A 192 1.26 22.77 8.40
N TRP A 193 0.80 22.05 9.44
CA TRP A 193 1.51 21.93 10.72
C TRP A 193 2.88 21.25 10.56
N VAL A 194 2.96 20.12 9.83
CA VAL A 194 4.22 19.41 9.54
C VAL A 194 5.24 20.34 8.89
N MET A 195 4.84 21.10 7.87
CA MET A 195 5.69 22.10 7.22
C MET A 195 6.15 23.19 8.18
N ARG A 196 5.26 23.71 9.04
CA ARG A 196 5.64 24.70 10.08
C ARG A 196 6.61 24.14 11.12
N GLN A 197 6.55 22.83 11.43
CA GLN A 197 7.55 22.19 12.29
C GLN A 197 8.87 21.87 11.57
N ALA A 198 8.89 21.86 10.24
CA ALA A 198 10.11 21.72 9.45
C ALA A 198 10.85 23.06 9.32
N MET A 199 10.11 24.11 8.95
CA MET A 199 10.65 25.45 8.69
C MET A 199 9.80 26.51 9.41
N PRO A 200 10.12 26.85 10.68
CA PRO A 200 9.30 27.71 11.53
C PRO A 200 8.99 29.09 10.94
N ASP A 201 9.95 29.72 10.27
CA ASP A 201 9.82 31.10 9.76
C ASP A 201 9.49 31.19 8.25
N THR A 202 9.59 30.08 7.50
CA THR A 202 9.36 30.08 6.04
C THR A 202 7.88 30.35 5.73
N PRO A 203 7.54 31.24 4.77
CA PRO A 203 6.16 31.45 4.36
C PRO A 203 5.51 30.19 3.78
N ILE A 204 4.20 30.03 4.00
CA ILE A 204 3.41 28.91 3.48
C ILE A 204 2.23 29.47 2.69
N ILE A 205 2.04 29.01 1.45
CA ILE A 205 0.82 29.24 0.66
C ILE A 205 0.04 27.93 0.64
N SER A 206 -1.26 27.97 0.97
CA SER A 206 -2.09 26.77 1.02
C SER A 206 -3.35 26.93 0.18
N LEU A 207 -3.51 26.07 -0.83
CA LEU A 207 -4.69 25.99 -1.69
C LEU A 207 -5.61 24.90 -1.14
N THR A 208 -6.85 25.25 -0.79
CA THR A 208 -7.83 24.26 -0.31
C THR A 208 -9.27 24.73 -0.54
N PRO A 209 -10.15 23.92 -1.15
CA PRO A 209 -11.57 24.26 -1.30
C PRO A 209 -12.26 24.60 0.04
N ARG A 210 -11.75 24.08 1.17
CA ARG A 210 -12.32 24.27 2.50
C ARG A 210 -11.23 24.59 3.53
N HIS A 211 -11.22 25.85 3.99
CA HIS A 211 -10.29 26.34 5.02
C HIS A 211 -10.25 25.43 6.27
N PRO A 212 -9.08 25.11 6.84
CA PRO A 212 -8.97 24.17 7.97
C PRO A 212 -9.81 24.52 9.20
N GLU A 213 -10.05 25.81 9.47
CA GLU A 213 -10.94 26.28 10.55
C GLU A 213 -12.34 25.61 10.51
N LYS A 214 -12.82 25.27 9.30
CA LYS A 214 -14.17 24.73 9.08
C LYS A 214 -14.29 23.27 9.55
N TYR A 215 -13.20 22.68 10.06
CA TYR A 215 -13.15 21.38 10.71
C TYR A 215 -13.09 21.46 12.24
N LEU A 216 -12.70 22.61 12.84
CA LEU A 216 -12.68 22.81 14.31
C LEU A 216 -14.05 22.52 14.97
N LYS A 217 -15.15 22.72 14.23
CA LYS A 217 -16.52 22.40 14.67
C LYS A 217 -16.85 20.90 14.69
N LYS A 218 -15.96 20.03 14.18
CA LYS A 218 -16.12 18.57 14.09
C LYS A 218 -15.05 17.78 14.86
N GLY A 219 -13.96 18.43 15.27
CA GLY A 219 -12.83 17.82 15.96
C GLY A 219 -11.56 18.65 15.80
N PRO A 220 -10.39 18.13 16.22
CA PRO A 220 -9.11 18.83 16.07
C PRO A 220 -8.79 19.17 14.61
N ALA A 221 -8.31 20.39 14.40
CA ALA A 221 -7.74 20.90 13.15
C ALA A 221 -6.64 21.92 13.51
N TYR A 222 -5.78 22.25 12.57
CA TYR A 222 -4.74 23.27 12.70
C TYR A 222 -4.99 24.38 11.68
N VAL A 223 -4.74 25.62 12.09
CA VAL A 223 -4.72 26.80 11.21
C VAL A 223 -3.40 27.49 11.52
N ASP A 224 -2.62 27.79 10.50
CA ASP A 224 -1.35 28.48 10.64
C ASP A 224 -1.57 30.00 10.47
N GLU A 225 -1.29 30.79 11.50
CA GLU A 225 -1.55 32.24 11.47
C GLU A 225 -0.67 32.98 10.43
N ASN A 226 0.44 32.38 10.02
CA ASN A 226 1.39 32.91 9.03
C ASN A 226 1.23 32.27 7.63
N CYS A 227 0.14 31.55 7.36
CA CYS A 227 -0.12 30.93 6.06
C CYS A 227 -1.10 31.73 5.20
N THR A 228 -0.74 31.95 3.94
CA THR A 228 -1.63 32.52 2.92
C THR A 228 -2.57 31.44 2.39
N TYR A 229 -3.77 31.36 2.97
CA TYR A 229 -4.80 30.43 2.50
C TYR A 229 -5.63 31.00 1.33
N PHE A 230 -5.61 30.31 0.19
CA PHE A 230 -6.59 30.49 -0.90
C PHE A 230 -7.71 29.48 -0.72
N ALA A 231 -8.80 29.89 -0.06
CA ALA A 231 -9.83 28.95 0.41
C ALA A 231 -11.27 29.46 0.37
N GLY A 232 -12.22 28.53 0.25
CA GLY A 232 -13.65 28.83 0.23
C GLY A 232 -14.02 29.73 -0.95
N LYS A 233 -14.49 30.95 -0.68
CA LYS A 233 -14.81 31.93 -1.72
C LYS A 233 -13.59 32.50 -2.46
N ASP A 234 -12.41 32.39 -1.86
CA ASP A 234 -11.13 32.87 -2.38
C ASP A 234 -10.24 31.69 -2.86
N PHE A 235 -10.84 30.50 -3.01
CA PHE A 235 -10.16 29.32 -3.55
C PHE A 235 -9.89 29.47 -5.06
N VAL A 236 -8.72 29.01 -5.48
CA VAL A 236 -8.27 28.93 -6.87
C VAL A 236 -7.47 27.65 -7.05
N ASP A 237 -7.70 26.92 -8.15
CA ASP A 237 -6.94 25.71 -8.47
C ASP A 237 -5.46 26.04 -8.76
N PHE A 238 -4.54 25.17 -8.36
CA PHE A 238 -3.09 25.32 -8.58
C PHE A 238 -2.71 25.68 -10.03
N GLY A 239 -3.40 25.12 -11.03
CA GLY A 239 -3.15 25.40 -12.45
C GLY A 239 -3.70 26.74 -12.95
N SER A 240 -4.47 27.45 -12.12
CA SER A 240 -5.11 28.74 -12.41
C SER A 240 -4.50 29.91 -11.62
N VAL A 241 -3.52 29.65 -10.75
CA VAL A 241 -2.82 30.69 -9.99
C VAL A 241 -1.81 31.43 -10.87
N ASP A 242 -1.83 32.76 -10.77
CA ASP A 242 -0.79 33.66 -11.28
C ASP A 242 0.46 33.57 -10.38
N TRP A 243 1.24 32.50 -10.57
CA TRP A 243 2.37 32.16 -9.70
C TRP A 243 3.46 33.23 -9.69
N GLU A 244 3.76 33.88 -10.82
CA GLU A 244 4.72 34.98 -10.88
C GLU A 244 4.27 36.13 -9.95
N ARG A 245 3.02 36.58 -10.08
CA ARG A 245 2.50 37.69 -9.26
C ARG A 245 2.33 37.31 -7.79
N VAL A 246 1.99 36.06 -7.48
CA VAL A 246 1.87 35.59 -6.09
C VAL A 246 3.25 35.52 -5.44
N LEU A 247 4.23 34.85 -6.05
CA LEU A 247 5.56 34.67 -5.48
C LEU A 247 6.33 36.00 -5.37
N LYS A 248 6.16 36.90 -6.34
CA LYS A 248 6.69 38.27 -6.30
C LYS A 248 6.17 39.10 -5.12
N LYS A 249 4.93 38.86 -4.62
CA LYS A 249 4.44 39.50 -3.38
C LYS A 249 5.14 38.98 -2.13
N HIS A 250 5.59 37.72 -2.15
CA HIS A 250 6.37 37.11 -1.07
C HIS A 250 7.89 37.36 -1.23
N GLY A 251 8.31 38.19 -2.19
CA GLY A 251 9.73 38.50 -2.44
C GLY A 251 10.50 37.41 -3.21
N ILE A 252 9.82 36.36 -3.67
CA ILE A 252 10.43 35.18 -4.29
C ILE A 252 10.57 35.41 -5.80
N SER A 253 11.82 35.39 -6.27
CA SER A 253 12.18 35.46 -7.70
C SER A 253 12.79 34.18 -8.25
N ASP A 254 13.29 33.30 -7.37
CA ASP A 254 13.93 32.03 -7.73
C ASP A 254 12.97 30.86 -7.45
N PHE A 255 12.43 30.29 -8.52
CA PHE A 255 11.45 29.20 -8.45
C PHE A 255 12.11 27.84 -8.14
N SER A 256 13.46 27.74 -8.25
CA SER A 256 14.20 26.53 -7.89
C SER A 256 14.29 26.32 -6.37
N LYS A 257 13.94 27.34 -5.58
CA LYS A 257 13.85 27.25 -4.12
C LYS A 257 12.43 27.08 -3.57
N VAL A 258 11.45 26.90 -4.45
CA VAL A 258 10.06 26.67 -4.06
C VAL A 258 9.82 25.18 -3.93
N LEU A 259 9.36 24.76 -2.75
CA LEU A 259 8.87 23.39 -2.53
C LEU A 259 7.35 23.35 -2.70
N VAL A 260 6.85 22.48 -3.58
CA VAL A 260 5.42 22.27 -3.79
C VAL A 260 5.01 20.89 -3.29
N PHE A 261 3.98 20.83 -2.45
CA PHE A 261 3.38 19.61 -1.92
C PHE A 261 1.93 19.47 -2.41
N PHE A 262 1.59 18.28 -2.93
CA PHE A 262 0.25 17.93 -3.42
C PHE A 262 -0.37 16.79 -2.59
N ASP A 263 -1.55 17.06 -2.03
CA ASP A 263 -2.43 16.19 -1.22
C ASP A 263 -3.91 16.47 -1.62
N ASP A 264 -4.14 16.75 -2.91
CA ASP A 264 -5.43 17.26 -3.45
C ASP A 264 -6.20 16.26 -4.31
N HIS A 265 -5.73 15.01 -4.37
CA HIS A 265 -6.30 13.90 -5.14
C HIS A 265 -6.65 14.27 -6.59
N GLN A 266 -5.87 15.17 -7.19
CA GLN A 266 -5.86 15.42 -8.62
C GLN A 266 -4.81 14.55 -9.29
N ASN A 267 -5.07 14.19 -10.54
CA ASN A 267 -4.15 13.47 -11.42
C ASN A 267 -2.72 14.05 -11.39
N GLU A 268 -1.72 13.23 -11.06
CA GLU A 268 -0.35 13.69 -10.85
C GLU A 268 0.26 14.24 -12.15
N LEU A 269 -0.02 13.62 -13.30
CA LEU A 269 0.44 14.10 -14.61
C LEU A 269 -0.07 15.52 -14.93
N LYS A 270 -1.29 15.84 -14.52
CA LYS A 270 -1.91 17.16 -14.64
C LYS A 270 -1.21 18.18 -13.73
N ARG A 271 -0.95 17.83 -12.46
CA ARG A 271 -0.19 18.68 -11.52
C ARG A 271 1.27 18.88 -11.95
N LEU A 272 1.95 17.82 -12.39
CA LEU A 272 3.31 17.84 -12.92
C LEU A 272 3.43 18.78 -14.13
N LYS A 273 2.50 18.70 -15.09
CA LYS A 273 2.44 19.59 -16.26
C LYS A 273 2.16 21.05 -15.86
N GLN A 274 1.32 21.28 -14.86
CA GLN A 274 1.07 22.63 -14.32
C GLN A 274 2.31 23.21 -13.62
N ALA A 275 3.00 22.40 -12.80
CA ALA A 275 4.19 22.82 -12.07
C ALA A 275 5.38 23.11 -13.01
N LEU A 276 5.62 22.25 -14.00
CA LEU A 276 6.63 22.46 -15.04
C LEU A 276 6.35 23.73 -15.87
N LYS A 277 5.07 24.02 -16.17
CA LYS A 277 4.65 25.25 -16.85
C LYS A 277 4.90 26.50 -15.99
N ALA A 278 4.64 26.41 -14.69
CA ALA A 278 4.92 27.49 -13.73
C ALA A 278 6.43 27.70 -13.48
N GLY A 279 7.25 26.69 -13.74
CA GLY A 279 8.71 26.74 -13.57
C GLY A 279 9.22 26.20 -12.22
N PHE A 280 8.42 25.43 -11.49
CA PHE A 280 8.85 24.80 -10.24
C PHE A 280 9.73 23.57 -10.47
N ASN A 281 10.73 23.38 -9.61
CA ASN A 281 11.66 22.25 -9.70
C ASN A 281 11.43 21.16 -8.64
N HIS A 282 11.04 21.51 -7.41
CA HIS A 282 10.96 20.58 -6.28
C HIS A 282 9.52 20.28 -5.91
N LEU A 283 9.08 19.04 -6.19
CA LEU A 283 7.71 18.60 -5.97
C LEU A 283 7.66 17.40 -5.02
N ILE A 284 6.63 17.33 -4.19
CA ILE A 284 6.26 16.15 -3.40
C ILE A 284 4.80 15.82 -3.70
N PHE A 285 4.52 14.55 -3.95
CA PHE A 285 3.16 14.00 -4.05
C PHE A 285 2.90 13.04 -2.90
N GLU A 286 1.81 13.26 -2.16
CA GLU A 286 1.09 12.24 -1.38
C GLU A 286 0.47 11.21 -2.33
N ASP A 287 0.03 10.07 -1.79
CA ASP A 287 -0.83 9.09 -2.48
C ASP A 287 -0.31 8.62 -3.87
N ASN A 288 1.00 8.38 -4.02
CA ASN A 288 1.60 7.85 -5.25
C ASN A 288 1.27 6.35 -5.45
N TYR A 289 -0.01 6.09 -5.71
CA TYR A 289 -0.65 4.78 -5.66
C TYR A 289 -0.02 3.74 -6.60
N ASP A 290 0.05 2.49 -6.14
CA ASP A 290 0.39 1.35 -6.98
C ASP A 290 -0.62 1.11 -8.13
N THR A 291 -0.21 0.34 -9.12
CA THR A 291 -1.01 0.05 -10.32
C THR A 291 -2.27 -0.77 -9.99
N GLY A 292 -3.42 -0.35 -10.54
CA GLY A 292 -4.72 -0.97 -10.26
C GLY A 292 -5.45 -0.48 -9.00
N THR A 293 -4.94 0.53 -8.28
CA THR A 293 -5.58 1.07 -7.07
C THR A 293 -5.56 2.61 -7.02
N GLY A 294 -6.06 3.21 -5.94
CA GLY A 294 -6.12 4.68 -5.78
C GLY A 294 -7.31 5.37 -6.45
N ASP A 295 -7.41 6.68 -6.19
CA ASP A 295 -8.50 7.54 -6.67
C ASP A 295 -8.07 8.61 -7.70
N HIS A 296 -6.79 8.70 -8.02
CA HIS A 296 -6.24 9.51 -9.10
C HIS A 296 -5.05 8.82 -9.77
N TYR A 297 -4.70 9.25 -10.98
CA TYR A 297 -3.63 8.65 -11.78
C TYR A 297 -2.26 9.12 -11.28
N SER A 298 -1.51 8.20 -10.68
CA SER A 298 -0.24 8.43 -9.98
C SER A 298 1.00 8.32 -10.87
N LEU A 299 2.15 8.80 -10.40
CA LEU A 299 3.43 8.64 -11.10
C LEU A 299 3.87 7.18 -11.22
N ARG A 300 3.63 6.35 -10.20
CA ARG A 300 3.77 4.89 -10.33
C ARG A 300 2.91 4.34 -11.46
N GLN A 301 1.63 4.69 -11.53
CA GLN A 301 0.74 4.23 -12.60
C GLN A 301 1.11 4.73 -13.99
N ILE A 302 1.82 5.86 -14.10
CA ILE A 302 2.37 6.38 -15.36
C ILE A 302 3.63 5.60 -15.76
N CYS A 303 4.46 5.23 -14.79
CA CYS A 303 5.80 4.66 -15.00
C CYS A 303 5.87 3.14 -14.83
N ASP A 304 4.80 2.48 -14.41
CA ASP A 304 4.65 1.03 -14.46
C ASP A 304 4.58 0.59 -15.92
N GLN A 305 5.63 -0.12 -16.37
CA GLN A 305 5.92 -0.40 -17.76
C GLN A 305 6.74 -1.69 -17.88
N PHE A 306 6.54 -2.46 -18.96
CA PHE A 306 7.20 -3.77 -19.17
C PHE A 306 8.74 -3.75 -19.21
N TYR A 307 9.37 -2.58 -19.42
CA TYR A 307 10.82 -2.38 -19.43
C TYR A 307 11.36 -1.78 -18.11
N ILE A 308 10.49 -1.54 -17.13
CA ILE A 308 10.84 -1.11 -15.78
C ILE A 308 10.79 -2.34 -14.88
N ARG A 309 11.83 -2.56 -14.07
CA ARG A 309 11.86 -3.65 -13.08
C ARG A 309 10.76 -3.41 -12.05
N GLY A 310 9.95 -4.42 -11.76
CA GLY A 310 8.72 -4.30 -10.98
C GLY A 310 7.49 -3.85 -11.78
N GLY A 311 7.65 -3.46 -13.05
CA GLY A 311 6.56 -3.00 -13.91
C GLY A 311 6.13 -4.00 -14.98
N GLY A 312 5.01 -3.68 -15.64
CA GLY A 312 4.30 -4.52 -16.60
C GLY A 312 3.53 -5.66 -15.93
N HIS A 313 2.30 -5.92 -16.36
CA HIS A 313 1.45 -6.95 -15.78
C HIS A 313 0.92 -7.96 -16.81
N SER A 314 0.54 -9.14 -16.34
CA SER A 314 -0.09 -10.21 -17.12
C SER A 314 -1.51 -10.48 -16.62
N CYS A 315 -2.52 -10.19 -17.44
CA CYS A 315 -3.94 -10.37 -17.08
C CYS A 315 -4.46 -11.82 -17.16
N PHE A 316 -3.60 -12.81 -17.42
CA PHE A 316 -4.00 -14.22 -17.41
C PHE A 316 -4.22 -14.71 -15.97
N LYS A 317 -5.43 -15.22 -15.68
CA LYS A 317 -5.87 -15.63 -14.34
C LYS A 317 -5.09 -16.81 -13.75
N ASP A 318 -4.47 -17.61 -14.60
CA ASP A 318 -3.62 -18.76 -14.28
C ASP A 318 -2.11 -18.41 -14.24
N SER A 319 -1.74 -17.14 -14.48
CA SER A 319 -0.36 -16.68 -14.39
C SER A 319 0.23 -16.78 -12.97
N ASP A 320 1.57 -16.86 -12.91
CA ASP A 320 2.29 -16.77 -11.64
C ASP A 320 2.07 -15.41 -10.94
N GLU A 321 1.84 -14.33 -11.69
CA GLU A 321 1.47 -13.02 -11.12
C GLU A 321 0.12 -13.09 -10.40
N ALA A 322 -0.94 -13.59 -11.06
CA ALA A 322 -2.25 -13.78 -10.43
C ALA A 322 -2.15 -14.68 -9.19
N ARG A 323 -1.38 -15.77 -9.28
CA ARG A 323 -1.11 -16.71 -8.18
C ARG A 323 -0.33 -16.07 -7.02
N ILE A 324 0.57 -15.12 -7.28
CA ILE A 324 1.30 -14.37 -6.24
C ILE A 324 0.38 -13.32 -5.62
N ARG A 325 -0.23 -12.45 -6.43
CA ARG A 325 -1.11 -11.36 -5.98
C ARG A 325 -2.28 -11.88 -5.12
N SER A 326 -2.94 -12.95 -5.55
CA SER A 326 -4.01 -13.61 -4.77
C SER A 326 -3.56 -14.16 -3.40
N LYS A 327 -2.27 -14.53 -3.25
CA LYS A 327 -1.70 -14.87 -1.92
C LYS A 327 -1.45 -13.62 -1.09
N ARG A 328 -0.94 -12.54 -1.69
CA ARG A 328 -0.58 -11.29 -0.99
C ARG A 328 -1.80 -10.49 -0.52
N LYS A 329 -2.88 -10.49 -1.29
CA LYS A 329 -4.20 -9.91 -0.95
C LYS A 329 -4.78 -10.39 0.39
N LYS A 330 -4.37 -11.57 0.87
CA LYS A 330 -4.81 -12.16 2.14
C LYS A 330 -4.09 -11.60 3.38
N PHE A 331 -3.06 -10.77 3.19
CA PHE A 331 -2.24 -10.20 4.25
C PHE A 331 -2.16 -8.67 4.20
N TRP A 332 -2.29 -8.06 3.02
CA TRP A 332 -2.11 -6.61 2.81
C TRP A 332 -3.37 -5.98 2.20
N GLU A 333 -3.88 -4.92 2.84
CA GLU A 333 -5.15 -4.26 2.52
C GLU A 333 -5.17 -3.67 1.10
N LYS A 334 -4.08 -2.99 0.72
CA LYS A 334 -3.89 -2.34 -0.59
C LYS A 334 -3.12 -3.20 -1.59
N ALA A 335 -2.82 -4.47 -1.29
CA ALA A 335 -2.44 -5.40 -2.36
C ALA A 335 -3.62 -5.54 -3.34
N VAL A 336 -3.31 -5.67 -4.63
CA VAL A 336 -4.29 -5.70 -5.72
C VAL A 336 -4.21 -7.07 -6.39
N ASP A 337 -5.31 -7.83 -6.41
CA ASP A 337 -5.38 -9.10 -7.15
C ASP A 337 -5.65 -8.91 -8.65
N ILE A 338 -5.70 -9.99 -9.42
CA ILE A 338 -5.78 -9.89 -10.89
C ILE A 338 -7.13 -9.37 -11.39
N ASP A 339 -8.21 -9.59 -10.63
CA ASP A 339 -9.56 -9.17 -11.01
C ASP A 339 -9.81 -7.69 -10.64
N GLU A 340 -9.09 -7.19 -9.63
CA GLU A 340 -8.98 -5.77 -9.32
C GLU A 340 -8.06 -5.02 -10.30
N LEU A 341 -6.92 -5.62 -10.67
CA LEU A 341 -5.88 -5.00 -11.51
C LEU A 341 -6.32 -4.81 -12.96
N CYS A 342 -6.95 -5.82 -13.56
CA CYS A 342 -7.16 -5.88 -15.00
C CYS A 342 -8.55 -5.42 -15.43
N GLY A 343 -8.59 -4.51 -16.40
CA GLY A 343 -9.79 -4.04 -17.09
C GLY A 343 -10.13 -4.82 -18.37
N PRO A 344 -11.12 -4.33 -19.13
CA PRO A 344 -11.40 -4.83 -20.49
C PRO A 344 -10.14 -4.78 -21.38
N HIS A 345 -10.05 -5.68 -22.35
CA HIS A 345 -8.91 -5.75 -23.29
C HIS A 345 -7.53 -5.84 -22.62
N GLU A 346 -7.46 -6.52 -21.47
CA GLU A 346 -6.22 -6.73 -20.69
C GLU A 346 -5.57 -5.43 -20.19
N ALA A 347 -6.37 -4.36 -20.06
CA ALA A 347 -5.93 -3.06 -19.60
C ALA A 347 -5.57 -3.07 -18.11
N TRP A 348 -4.30 -3.28 -17.78
CA TRP A 348 -3.76 -3.23 -16.41
C TRP A 348 -3.29 -1.84 -15.99
N TRP A 349 -3.02 -0.94 -16.94
CA TRP A 349 -2.43 0.38 -16.69
C TRP A 349 -3.40 1.36 -16.01
N GLY A 350 -2.86 2.33 -15.27
CA GLY A 350 -3.67 3.24 -14.46
C GLY A 350 -4.46 2.48 -13.41
N VAL A 351 -5.78 2.66 -13.41
CA VAL A 351 -6.69 1.69 -12.81
C VAL A 351 -7.56 1.07 -13.89
N ARG A 352 -7.26 -0.17 -14.30
CA ARG A 352 -8.06 -0.95 -15.25
C ARG A 352 -8.24 -0.29 -16.63
N GLY A 353 -7.27 0.53 -17.06
CA GLY A 353 -7.33 1.36 -18.27
C GLY A 353 -7.81 2.80 -18.05
N GLU A 354 -8.20 3.17 -16.83
CA GLU A 354 -8.67 4.52 -16.48
C GLU A 354 -7.53 5.40 -15.93
N MET A 355 -7.40 6.59 -16.51
CA MET A 355 -6.72 7.74 -15.93
C MET A 355 -7.72 8.51 -15.04
N ARG A 356 -7.60 8.32 -13.73
CA ARG A 356 -8.46 8.94 -12.72
C ARG A 356 -8.02 10.35 -12.34
N ASP A 357 -8.97 11.20 -11.96
CA ASP A 357 -8.77 12.57 -11.52
C ASP A 357 -9.89 12.97 -10.54
N ASN A 358 -9.57 13.89 -9.63
CA ASN A 358 -10.51 14.49 -8.67
C ASN A 358 -11.29 13.46 -7.83
N PHE A 359 -10.60 12.75 -6.93
CA PHE A 359 -11.18 11.75 -6.01
C PHE A 359 -12.02 10.67 -6.72
N ASN A 360 -11.56 10.17 -7.89
CA ASN A 360 -12.27 9.19 -8.73
C ASN A 360 -13.69 9.67 -9.13
N HIS A 361 -13.92 10.98 -9.24
CA HIS A 361 -15.13 11.55 -9.83
C HIS A 361 -15.01 11.81 -11.33
N ASN A 362 -13.80 11.75 -11.89
CA ASN A 362 -13.55 11.85 -13.33
C ASN A 362 -12.58 10.75 -13.79
N ASN A 363 -13.06 9.83 -14.61
CA ASN A 363 -12.30 8.65 -15.06
C ASN A 363 -12.20 8.69 -16.59
N THR A 364 -11.01 9.00 -17.11
CA THR A 364 -10.74 9.05 -18.56
C THR A 364 -10.16 7.72 -19.01
N LEU A 365 -10.84 6.96 -19.87
CA LEU A 365 -10.25 5.79 -20.51
C LEU A 365 -9.05 6.22 -21.37
N ILE A 366 -7.90 5.56 -21.21
CA ILE A 366 -6.69 5.80 -22.02
C ILE A 366 -6.22 4.50 -22.67
N SER A 367 -5.76 4.58 -23.91
CA SER A 367 -5.11 3.45 -24.58
C SER A 367 -3.71 3.17 -23.99
N TYR A 368 -3.22 1.96 -24.19
CA TYR A 368 -1.83 1.61 -23.86
C TYR A 368 -0.82 2.55 -24.53
N GLY A 369 -1.11 3.00 -25.76
CA GLY A 369 -0.28 3.98 -26.48
C GLY A 369 -0.20 5.32 -25.76
N GLU A 370 -1.32 5.86 -25.28
CA GLU A 370 -1.36 7.10 -24.51
C GLU A 370 -0.68 6.95 -23.14
N HIS A 371 -0.91 5.84 -22.45
CA HIS A 371 -0.22 5.49 -21.20
C HIS A 371 1.31 5.46 -21.41
N PHE A 372 1.81 4.80 -22.45
CA PHE A 372 3.22 4.78 -22.81
C PHE A 372 3.76 6.18 -23.16
N GLN A 373 3.02 7.00 -23.92
CA GLN A 373 3.45 8.37 -24.23
C GLN A 373 3.45 9.28 -22.98
N ASN A 374 2.53 9.08 -22.04
CA ASN A 374 2.55 9.75 -20.75
C ASN A 374 3.80 9.36 -19.94
N SER A 375 4.20 8.09 -19.97
CA SER A 375 5.46 7.61 -19.39
C SER A 375 6.68 8.27 -20.04
N ARG A 376 6.75 8.29 -21.38
CA ARG A 376 7.83 8.95 -22.14
C ARG A 376 7.94 10.44 -21.82
N PHE A 377 6.83 11.14 -21.62
CA PHE A 377 6.80 12.55 -21.20
C PHE A 377 7.32 12.75 -19.77
N VAL A 378 6.97 11.86 -18.83
CA VAL A 378 7.45 11.95 -17.44
C VAL A 378 8.96 11.69 -17.38
N GLU A 379 9.47 10.67 -18.06
CA GLU A 379 10.92 10.41 -18.14
C GLU A 379 11.71 11.55 -18.79
N SER A 380 11.12 12.35 -19.69
CA SER A 380 11.82 13.45 -20.37
C SER A 380 11.89 14.76 -19.58
N ILE A 381 11.32 14.81 -18.37
CA ILE A 381 11.37 15.99 -17.48
C ILE A 381 11.89 15.70 -16.08
N LEU A 382 11.99 14.43 -15.67
CA LEU A 382 12.53 14.03 -14.37
C LEU A 382 14.05 14.11 -14.33
N ASP A 383 14.57 14.89 -13.37
CA ASP A 383 15.97 14.88 -12.97
C ASP A 383 16.19 13.89 -11.83
N VAL A 384 15.26 13.82 -10.87
CA VAL A 384 15.27 12.87 -9.74
C VAL A 384 13.86 12.33 -9.52
N TYR A 385 13.75 11.02 -9.26
CA TYR A 385 12.56 10.35 -8.73
C TYR A 385 12.98 9.59 -7.46
N TRP A 386 12.35 9.86 -6.32
CA TRP A 386 12.62 9.17 -5.07
C TRP A 386 11.36 8.93 -4.26
N GLU A 387 11.08 7.67 -3.96
CA GLU A 387 9.99 7.29 -3.07
C GLU A 387 10.47 7.22 -1.62
N LEU A 388 9.67 7.80 -0.74
CA LEU A 388 9.85 7.72 0.71
C LEU A 388 9.68 6.26 1.17
N PRO A 389 10.70 5.64 1.80
CA PRO A 389 10.53 4.32 2.40
C PRO A 389 9.67 4.39 3.66
N PRO A 390 8.92 3.32 4.01
CA PRO A 390 8.24 3.22 5.31
C PRO A 390 9.22 3.43 6.47
N ALA A 391 8.79 4.07 7.54
CA ALA A 391 9.67 4.37 8.68
C ALA A 391 10.18 3.10 9.37
N ALA A 392 9.34 2.06 9.44
CA ALA A 392 9.71 0.76 9.99
C ALA A 392 8.85 -0.38 9.43
N GLY A 393 9.45 -1.57 9.29
CA GLY A 393 8.81 -2.73 8.67
C GLY A 393 7.56 -3.24 9.42
N PRO A 394 6.68 -4.02 8.75
CA PRO A 394 5.40 -4.45 9.32
C PRO A 394 5.52 -5.32 10.59
N SER A 395 6.63 -6.04 10.79
CA SER A 395 6.85 -6.81 12.03
C SER A 395 7.06 -5.93 13.26
N LEU A 396 7.38 -4.65 13.05
CA LEU A 396 7.60 -3.65 14.09
C LEU A 396 6.38 -2.74 14.26
N THR A 397 5.81 -2.27 13.13
CA THR A 397 4.69 -1.31 13.11
C THR A 397 3.31 -1.96 13.19
N HIS A 398 3.19 -3.26 12.89
CA HIS A 398 1.92 -4.00 12.73
C HIS A 398 0.97 -3.43 11.66
N GLN A 399 1.44 -2.53 10.77
CA GLN A 399 0.61 -2.01 9.70
C GLN A 399 0.36 -3.06 8.62
N THR A 400 -0.87 -3.13 8.11
CA THR A 400 -1.28 -4.04 7.04
C THR A 400 -1.69 -3.31 5.77
N ARG A 401 -1.63 -1.97 5.76
CA ARG A 401 -2.12 -1.14 4.66
C ARG A 401 -1.41 -1.44 3.33
N TYR A 402 -0.08 -1.29 3.28
CA TYR A 402 0.70 -1.44 2.04
C TYR A 402 1.23 -2.87 1.85
N ASP A 403 1.65 -3.20 0.63
CA ASP A 403 2.31 -4.46 0.30
C ASP A 403 3.86 -4.30 0.33
N PRO A 404 4.60 -5.00 1.20
CA PRO A 404 6.06 -4.88 1.28
C PRO A 404 6.88 -5.40 0.10
N ALA A 405 6.28 -6.08 -0.88
CA ALA A 405 6.95 -6.39 -2.15
C ALA A 405 6.75 -5.30 -3.21
N ARG A 406 5.88 -4.31 -2.93
CA ARG A 406 5.56 -3.14 -3.75
C ARG A 406 5.96 -1.83 -3.05
N ALA A 407 6.92 -1.86 -2.12
CA ALA A 407 7.42 -0.67 -1.43
C ALA A 407 8.95 -0.69 -1.29
N PRO A 408 9.62 0.47 -1.15
CA PRO A 408 11.05 0.54 -0.83
C PRO A 408 11.37 -0.11 0.52
N THR A 409 12.63 -0.53 0.72
CA THR A 409 13.09 -1.13 1.98
C THR A 409 12.92 -0.15 3.15
N PRO A 410 12.19 -0.50 4.23
CA PRO A 410 11.93 0.40 5.36
C PRO A 410 13.19 0.92 6.05
N ILE A 411 13.14 2.15 6.56
CA ILE A 411 14.26 2.83 7.24
C ILE A 411 14.72 2.03 8.48
N VAL A 412 13.76 1.42 9.20
CA VAL A 412 14.02 0.38 10.19
C VAL A 412 13.49 -0.96 9.67
N GLU A 413 14.40 -1.75 9.10
CA GLU A 413 14.13 -3.12 8.62
C GLU A 413 13.49 -4.02 9.69
N ASP A 414 12.73 -5.03 9.25
CA ASP A 414 12.08 -6.00 10.14
C ASP A 414 13.07 -6.70 11.09
N GLY A 415 12.60 -7.03 12.29
CA GLY A 415 13.43 -7.61 13.36
C GLY A 415 14.40 -6.64 14.06
N ARG A 416 14.60 -5.40 13.57
CA ARG A 416 15.48 -4.38 14.20
C ARG A 416 14.87 -3.70 15.44
N TYR A 417 14.19 -4.47 16.30
CA TYR A 417 13.40 -3.96 17.43
C TYR A 417 14.18 -3.03 18.39
N ARG A 418 15.48 -3.32 18.64
CA ARG A 418 16.34 -2.44 19.46
C ARG A 418 16.50 -1.03 18.87
N MET A 419 16.53 -0.92 17.54
CA MET A 419 16.64 0.35 16.83
C MET A 419 15.28 1.06 16.82
N PHE A 420 14.19 0.35 16.49
CA PHE A 420 12.81 0.86 16.58
C PHE A 420 12.52 1.52 17.95
N LYS A 421 12.91 0.86 19.04
CA LYS A 421 12.80 1.40 20.41
C LYS A 421 13.77 2.55 20.72
N ARG A 422 15.00 2.55 20.16
CA ARG A 422 15.94 3.69 20.31
C ARG A 422 15.35 4.98 19.72
N LEU A 423 14.72 4.87 18.54
CA LEU A 423 14.06 5.96 17.85
C LEU A 423 12.75 6.42 18.54
N GLY A 424 12.26 5.69 19.54
CA GLY A 424 10.98 5.98 20.20
C GLY A 424 9.73 5.63 19.38
N LEU A 425 9.89 4.98 18.22
CA LEU A 425 8.77 4.55 17.37
C LEU A 425 7.85 3.54 18.09
N ASP A 426 8.34 2.86 19.14
CA ASP A 426 7.56 1.95 19.99
C ASP A 426 6.60 2.66 20.96
N ARG A 427 6.65 4.00 21.05
CA ARG A 427 5.75 4.84 21.86
C ARG A 427 4.54 5.36 21.08
N LEU A 428 4.66 5.39 19.74
CA LEU A 428 3.59 5.85 18.87
C LEU A 428 2.49 4.78 18.78
N ASP A 429 1.23 5.22 18.76
CA ASP A 429 0.10 4.31 18.54
C ASP A 429 0.21 3.65 17.17
N ARG A 430 0.05 2.32 17.11
CA ARG A 430 0.15 1.54 15.86
C ARG A 430 -0.73 2.09 14.72
N SER A 431 -1.84 2.75 15.04
CA SER A 431 -2.73 3.34 14.03
C SER A 431 -2.07 4.46 13.21
N VAL A 432 -1.00 5.12 13.70
CA VAL A 432 -0.34 6.21 12.95
C VAL A 432 0.45 5.71 11.75
N PHE A 433 0.90 4.46 11.80
CA PHE A 433 1.63 3.80 10.71
C PHE A 433 0.69 3.22 9.65
N ASN A 434 -0.58 2.91 9.98
CA ASN A 434 -1.54 2.35 9.02
C ASN A 434 -2.13 3.41 8.06
N GLY A 435 -1.26 4.30 7.59
CA GLY A 435 -1.51 5.40 6.67
C GLY A 435 -0.64 5.38 5.40
N TYR A 436 0.47 4.62 5.35
CA TYR A 436 1.38 4.63 4.20
C TYR A 436 0.67 4.20 2.89
N THR A 437 0.69 5.12 1.92
CA THR A 437 0.12 4.99 0.56
C THR A 437 1.14 5.32 -0.54
N GLN A 438 2.42 5.41 -0.16
CA GLN A 438 3.55 5.86 -0.96
C GLN A 438 3.55 7.39 -1.15
N MET A 439 4.68 8.00 -0.88
CA MET A 439 4.96 9.42 -1.11
C MET A 439 6.20 9.53 -1.97
N VAL A 440 6.19 10.43 -2.95
CA VAL A 440 7.32 10.61 -3.88
C VAL A 440 7.80 12.06 -3.92
N TYR A 441 9.11 12.23 -3.89
CA TYR A 441 9.80 13.48 -4.15
C TYR A 441 10.38 13.46 -5.57
N LEU A 442 10.23 14.57 -6.27
CA LEU A 442 10.74 14.79 -7.62
C LEU A 442 11.62 16.03 -7.65
N GLN A 443 12.72 15.94 -8.41
CA GLN A 443 13.32 17.11 -9.04
C GLN A 443 12.97 17.06 -10.53
N ILE A 444 12.40 18.14 -11.06
CA ILE A 444 12.06 18.28 -12.49
C ILE A 444 12.72 19.50 -13.12
N SER A 445 12.91 19.42 -14.44
CA SER A 445 13.27 20.54 -15.30
C SER A 445 12.70 20.31 -16.70
N LYS A 446 12.76 21.35 -17.55
CA LYS A 446 12.35 21.22 -18.96
C LYS A 446 13.24 20.20 -19.68
N PRO A 447 12.76 19.57 -20.78
CA PRO A 447 13.63 18.77 -21.63
C PRO A 447 14.80 19.61 -22.15
N GLU A 448 15.96 18.97 -22.32
CA GLU A 448 17.06 19.55 -23.09
C GLU A 448 16.62 19.67 -24.56
N THR A 449 16.91 20.82 -25.19
CA THR A 449 16.38 21.23 -26.51
C THR A 449 17.39 21.05 -27.64
#